data_AF-A0A135L1V1-F1
#
_entry.id   AF-A0A135L1V1-F1
#
_cell.length_a   1.000
_cell.length_b   1.000
_cell.length_c   1.000
_cell.angle_alpha   90.00
_cell.angle_beta   90.00
_cell.angle_gamma   90.00
#
_symmetry.space_group_name_H-M   'P 1'
#
loop_
_entity.id
_entity.type
_entity.pdbx_description
1 polymer ?
#
loop_
_entity_poly.entity_id
_entity_poly.type
_entity_poly.pdbx_seq_one_letter_code
_entity_poly.pdbx_strand_id
1 'polypeptide(L)'
;MKKYFSDILNIILMIIGVSFLLFVLKMIWFPPSSMGLIMDSAMMYHHMGTWLKGTTILFLLFFGIGALIWFIIDKFLNKFRKK
;
A
#
# COMPACT_ATOMS: atom_id res chain seq x y z
N MET A 1 20.34 0.79 -15.24
CA MET A 1 19.23 1.45 -14.51
C MET A 1 17.95 1.56 -15.34
N LYS A 2 17.97 2.07 -16.59
CA LYS A 2 16.75 2.17 -17.44
C LYS A 2 16.01 0.85 -17.69
N LYS A 3 16.73 -0.28 -17.82
CA LYS A 3 16.13 -1.60 -18.11
C LYS A 3 15.22 -2.12 -16.99
N TYR A 4 15.61 -1.90 -15.74
CA TYR A 4 14.85 -2.35 -14.56
C TYR A 4 13.90 -1.29 -14.02
N PHE A 5 14.01 -0.04 -14.49
CA PHE A 5 13.14 1.05 -14.04
C PHE A 5 11.68 0.77 -14.33
N SER A 6 11.38 0.23 -15.52
CA SER A 6 10.01 -0.17 -15.89
C SER A 6 9.48 -1.27 -14.99
N ASP A 7 10.31 -2.27 -14.67
CA ASP A 7 9.91 -3.38 -13.82
C ASP A 7 9.62 -2.91 -12.38
N ILE A 8 10.48 -2.04 -11.84
CA ILE A 8 10.29 -1.44 -10.52
C ILE A 8 9.01 -0.60 -10.48
N LEU A 9 8.79 0.25 -11.49
CA LEU A 9 7.58 1.06 -11.59
C LEU A 9 6.32 0.18 -11.65
N ASN A 10 6.36 -0.91 -12.42
CA ASN A 10 5.27 -1.87 -12.51
C ASN A 10 4.98 -2.56 -11.17
N ILE A 11 6.02 -2.96 -10.43
CA ILE A 11 5.86 -3.54 -9.09
C ILE A 11 5.21 -2.54 -8.14
N ILE A 12 5.64 -1.27 -8.16
CA ILE A 12 5.05 -0.22 -7.32
C ILE A 12 3.57 -0.02 -7.67
N LEU A 13 3.25 0.09 -8.97
CA LEU A 13 1.87 0.23 -9.44
C LEU A 13 1.00 -0.97 -9.06
N MET A 14 1.53 -2.20 -9.15
CA MET A 14 0.84 -3.40 -8.68
C MET A 14 0.54 -3.34 -7.18
N ILE A 15 1.52 -2.94 -6.35
CA ILE A 15 1.32 -2.85 -4.90
C ILE A 15 0.26 -1.79 -4.56
N ILE A 16 0.26 -0.64 -5.25
CA ILE A 16 -0.77 0.40 -5.11
C ILE A 16 -2.14 -0.17 -5.47
N GLY A 17 -2.24 -0.84 -6.63
CA GLY A 17 -3.49 -1.42 -7.11
C GLY A 17 -4.06 -2.49 -6.18
N VAL A 18 -3.23 -3.41 -5.70
CA VAL A 18 -3.63 -4.45 -4.74
C VAL A 18 -4.04 -3.84 -3.41
N SER A 19 -3.32 -2.82 -2.93
CA SER A 19 -3.67 -2.12 -1.68
C SER A 19 -5.02 -1.40 -1.79
N PHE A 20 -5.32 -0.80 -2.95
CA PHE A 20 -6.61 -0.19 -3.24
C PHE A 20 -7.73 -1.22 -3.33
N LEU A 21 -7.50 -2.37 -3.98
CA LEU A 21 -8.47 -3.46 -4.02
C LEU A 21 -8.78 -4.01 -2.62
N LEU A 22 -7.77 -4.13 -1.76
CA LEU A 22 -7.97 -4.52 -0.35
C LEU A 22 -8.80 -3.50 0.42
N PHE A 23 -8.60 -2.20 0.17
CA PHE A 23 -9.45 -1.15 0.74
C PHE A 23 -10.91 -1.30 0.30
N VAL A 24 -11.16 -1.48 -1.01
CA VAL A 24 -12.50 -1.67 -1.56
C VAL A 24 -13.16 -2.93 -1.02
N LEU A 25 -12.46 -4.07 -1.00
CA LEU A 25 -12.96 -5.32 -0.42
C LEU A 25 -13.33 -5.15 1.04
N LYS A 26 -12.53 -4.43 1.82
CA LYS A 26 -12.82 -4.20 3.23
C LYS A 26 -14.08 -3.34 3.44
N MET A 27 -14.30 -2.36 2.57
CA MET A 27 -15.52 -1.54 2.55
C MET A 27 -16.77 -2.34 2.15
N ILE A 28 -16.63 -3.32 1.25
CA ILE A 28 -17.76 -4.17 0.79
C ILE A 28 -18.06 -5.31 1.77
N TRP A 29 -17.03 -5.91 2.38
CA TRP A 29 -17.16 -7.10 3.23
C TRP A 29 -17.42 -6.78 4.69
N PHE A 30 -16.89 -5.66 5.17
CA PHE A 30 -17.16 -5.12 6.50
C PHE A 30 -17.72 -3.70 6.40
N PRO A 31 -18.85 -3.49 5.69
CA PRO A 31 -19.59 -2.26 5.85
C PRO A 31 -19.99 -2.23 7.33
N PRO A 32 -19.68 -1.16 8.08
CA PRO A 32 -20.08 -1.05 9.48
C PRO A 32 -21.56 -1.42 9.60
N SER A 33 -21.83 -2.46 10.36
CA SER A 33 -23.05 -3.29 10.31
C SER A 33 -24.36 -2.54 10.62
N SER A 34 -24.29 -1.25 10.97
CA SER A 34 -25.40 -0.34 11.23
C SER A 34 -25.65 0.73 10.14
N MET A 35 -24.84 0.76 9.07
CA MET A 35 -24.88 1.82 8.04
C MET A 35 -26.14 1.87 7.19
N GLY A 36 -26.91 0.78 7.09
CA GLY A 36 -28.06 0.74 6.19
C GLY A 36 -29.24 1.61 6.62
N LEU A 37 -29.41 1.88 7.92
CA LEU A 37 -30.65 2.47 8.43
C LEU A 37 -30.54 3.42 9.64
N ILE A 38 -29.42 3.47 10.40
CA ILE A 38 -29.37 4.24 11.68
C ILE A 38 -28.08 5.05 11.89
N MET A 39 -27.00 4.77 11.15
CA MET A 39 -25.72 5.45 11.41
C MET A 39 -25.67 6.83 10.75
N ASP A 40 -25.43 7.87 11.56
CA ASP A 40 -25.23 9.23 11.06
C ASP A 40 -24.06 9.25 10.06
N SER A 41 -24.27 9.97 8.96
CA SER A 41 -23.32 10.09 7.85
C SER A 41 -21.91 10.47 8.32
N ALA A 42 -21.81 11.29 9.38
CA ALA A 42 -20.54 11.67 9.99
C ALA A 42 -19.73 10.47 10.54
N MET A 43 -20.39 9.49 11.15
CA MET A 43 -19.73 8.29 11.69
C MET A 43 -19.29 7.36 10.55
N MET A 44 -20.00 7.34 9.42
CA MET A 44 -19.57 6.63 8.21
C MET A 44 -18.28 7.22 7.64
N TYR A 45 -18.21 8.54 7.47
CA TYR A 45 -17.02 9.21 7.00
C TYR A 45 -15.83 9.02 7.95
N HIS A 46 -16.09 9.00 9.27
CA HIS A 46 -15.06 8.72 10.26
C HIS A 46 -14.46 7.32 10.10
N HIS A 47 -15.29 6.29 9.93
CA HIS A 47 -14.80 4.93 9.67
C HIS A 47 -14.10 4.83 8.32
N MET A 48 -14.67 5.35 7.22
CA MET A 48 -14.00 5.40 5.92
C MET A 48 -12.62 6.04 6.01
N GLY A 49 -12.51 7.19 6.66
CA GLY A 49 -11.25 7.89 6.86
C GLY A 49 -10.26 7.06 7.67
N THR A 50 -10.72 6.33 8.69
CA THR A 50 -9.88 5.44 9.50
C THR A 50 -9.36 4.25 8.68
N TRP A 51 -10.22 3.62 7.88
CA TRP A 51 -9.85 2.52 6.98
C TRP A 51 -8.88 2.98 5.89
N LEU A 52 -9.11 4.15 5.30
CA LEU A 52 -8.24 4.74 4.29
C LEU A 52 -6.86 5.06 4.88
N LYS A 53 -6.82 5.65 6.09
CA LYS A 53 -5.56 5.89 6.82
C LYS A 53 -4.83 4.58 7.11
N GLY A 54 -5.52 3.57 7.63
CA GLY A 54 -4.92 2.27 7.96
C GLY A 54 -4.33 1.56 6.73
N THR A 55 -5.07 1.54 5.62
CA THR A 55 -4.60 0.95 4.35
C THR A 55 -3.46 1.75 3.72
N THR A 56 -3.49 3.08 3.80
CA THR A 56 -2.38 3.95 3.35
C THR A 56 -1.11 3.74 4.18
N ILE A 57 -1.24 3.61 5.51
CA ILE A 57 -0.09 3.33 6.40
C ILE A 57 0.51 1.97 6.07
N LEU A 58 -0.31 0.93 5.91
CA LEU A 58 0.14 -0.41 5.50
C LEU A 58 0.89 -0.34 4.16
N PHE A 59 0.34 0.37 3.17
CA PHE A 59 0.99 0.57 1.88
C PHE A 59 2.36 1.24 2.03
N LEU A 60 2.45 2.35 2.77
CA LEU A 60 3.71 3.05 3.02
C LEU A 60 4.74 2.16 3.74
N LEU A 61 4.28 1.30 4.65
CA LEU A 61 5.14 0.37 5.39
C LEU A 61 5.74 -0.68 4.45
N PHE A 62 4.93 -1.32 3.60
CA PHE A 62 5.42 -2.27 2.59
C PHE A 62 6.35 -1.60 1.58
N PHE A 63 6.00 -0.40 1.12
CA PHE A 63 6.83 0.37 0.20
C PHE A 63 8.19 0.73 0.83
N GLY A 64 8.18 1.19 2.09
CA GLY A 64 9.40 1.52 2.83
C GLY A 64 10.31 0.31 3.04
N ILE A 65 9.75 -0.85 3.41
CA ILE A 65 10.51 -2.10 3.51
C ILE A 65 11.11 -2.49 2.15
N GLY A 66 10.31 -2.43 1.08
CA GLY A 66 10.80 -2.72 -0.27
C GLY A 66 11.95 -1.81 -0.70
N ALA A 67 11.86 -0.51 -0.41
CA ALA A 67 12.90 0.46 -0.69
C ALA A 67 14.18 0.21 0.14
N LEU A 68 14.05 -0.17 1.41
CA LEU A 68 15.19 -0.53 2.27
C LEU A 68 15.89 -1.80 1.76
N ILE A 69 15.14 -2.84 1.42
CA ILE A 69 15.68 -4.07 0.85
C ILE A 69 16.43 -3.76 -0.44
N TRP A 70 15.83 -2.95 -1.32
CA TRP A 70 16.48 -2.51 -2.55
C TRP A 70 17.81 -1.80 -2.29
N PHE A 71 17.80 -0.83 -1.36
CA PHE A 71 19.02 -0.08 -1.00
C PHE A 71 20.12 -0.99 -0.45
N ILE A 72 19.78 -1.95 0.40
CA ILE A 72 20.74 -2.92 0.95
C ILE A 72 21.31 -3.79 -0.18
N ILE A 73 20.46 -4.31 -1.06
CA ILE A 73 20.88 -5.16 -2.19
C ILE A 73 21.78 -4.37 -3.15
N ASP A 74 21.41 -3.14 -3.52
CA ASP A 74 22.21 -2.31 -4.42
C ASP A 74 23.59 -1.98 -3.80
N LYS A 75 23.61 -1.60 -2.52
CA LYS A 75 24.87 -1.33 -1.79
C LYS A 75 25.75 -2.58 -1.70
N PHE A 76 25.15 -3.75 -1.49
CA PHE A 76 25.87 -5.02 -1.43
C PHE A 76 26.43 -5.40 -2.81
N LEU A 77 25.59 -5.39 -3.86
CA LEU A 77 26.01 -5.70 -5.24
C LEU A 77 27.09 -4.75 -5.76
N ASN A 78 26.96 -3.45 -5.50
CA ASN A 78 27.97 -2.46 -5.91
C ASN A 78 29.30 -2.61 -5.14
N LYS A 79 29.28 -3.18 -3.93
CA LYS A 79 30.50 -3.51 -3.18
C LYS A 79 31.24 -4.71 -3.79
N PHE A 80 30.53 -5.70 -4.34
CA PHE A 80 31.14 -6.86 -5.03
C PHE A 80 31.58 -6.55 -6.46
N ARG A 81 30.96 -5.59 -7.15
CA ARG A 81 31.34 -5.18 -8.51
C ARG A 81 32.65 -4.36 -8.57
N LYS A 82 33.13 -3.84 -7.44
CA LYS A 82 34.39 -3.07 -7.34
C LYS A 82 35.62 -3.91 -6.92
N LYS A 83 35.47 -5.22 -6.75
CA LYS A 83 36.57 -6.18 -6.58
C LYS A 83 36.78 -6.94 -7.87
#